data_AF-A0A1G7RKW2-F1
#
_entry.id   AF-A0A1G7RKW2-F1
#
_cell.length_a   1.000
_cell.length_b   1.000
_cell.length_c   1.000
_cell.angle_alpha   90.00
_cell.angle_beta   90.00
_cell.angle_gamma   90.00
#
_symmetry.space_group_name_H-M   'P 1'
#
loop_
_entity.id
_entity.type
_entity.pdbx_description
1 polymer ?
#
loop_
_entity_poly.entity_id
_entity_poly.type
_entity_poly.pdbx_seq_one_letter_code
_entity_poly.pdbx_strand_id
1 'polypeptide(L)' 'MFDHPAYDAHEHVLHSSEPETGLRAIVAVHHTGRGPAWAACACTPIPTPRLR' A
#
# COMPACT_ATOMS: atom_id res chain seq x y z
N MET A 1 13.53 -5.32 6.20
CA MET A 1 12.52 -4.90 5.19
C MET A 1 11.66 -6.08 4.78
N PHE A 2 12.23 -7.24 4.45
CA PHE A 2 11.48 -8.46 4.09
C PHE A 2 10.82 -9.19 5.28
N ASP A 3 11.38 -9.11 6.50
CA ASP A 3 10.76 -9.69 7.71
C ASP A 3 9.76 -8.78 8.44
N HIS A 4 9.37 -7.67 7.82
CA HIS A 4 8.41 -6.77 8.47
C HIS A 4 6.98 -7.32 8.26
N PRO A 5 6.15 -7.44 9.31
CA PRO A 5 4.84 -8.10 9.22
C PRO A 5 3.89 -7.45 8.19
N ALA A 6 4.07 -6.17 7.89
CA ALA A 6 3.33 -5.50 6.81
C ALA A 6 3.58 -6.05 5.40
N TYR A 7 4.62 -6.86 5.20
CA TYR A 7 4.96 -7.51 3.92
C TYR A 7 4.73 -9.03 3.97
N ASP A 8 4.34 -9.57 5.12
CA ASP A 8 4.19 -11.01 5.32
C ASP A 8 3.03 -11.56 4.48
N ALA A 9 3.24 -12.71 3.82
CA ALA A 9 2.29 -13.38 2.94
C ALA A 9 1.66 -12.54 1.81
N HIS A 10 2.23 -11.39 1.46
CA HIS A 10 1.83 -10.61 0.29
C HIS A 10 2.77 -10.88 -0.88
N GLU A 11 2.22 -11.13 -2.07
CA GLU A 11 3.00 -11.20 -3.31
C GLU A 11 3.67 -9.85 -3.61
N HIS A 12 2.95 -8.73 -3.38
CA HIS A 12 3.47 -7.38 -3.61
C HIS A 12 2.94 -6.37 -2.59
N VAL A 13 3.80 -5.44 -2.17
CA VAL A 13 3.42 -4.23 -1.42
C VAL A 13 4.09 -3.03 -2.09
N LEU A 14 3.28 -2.15 -2.68
CA LEU A 14 3.74 -0.98 -3.44
C LEU A 14 3.40 0.30 -2.67
N HIS A 15 4.38 1.20 -2.56
CA HIS A 15 4.21 2.53 -1.97
C HIS A 15 4.29 3.57 -3.09
N SER A 16 3.23 4.36 -3.26
CA SER A 16 3.19 5.47 -4.22
C SER A 16 3.00 6.79 -3.47
N SER A 17 3.72 7.82 -3.91
CA SER A 17 3.59 9.17 -3.40
C SER A 17 3.66 10.14 -4.58
N GLU A 18 2.67 11.01 -4.71
CA GLU A 18 2.64 12.06 -5.73
C GLU A 18 2.70 13.44 -5.06
N PRO A 19 3.84 14.16 -5.13
CA PRO A 19 4.03 15.42 -4.40
C PRO A 19 3.09 16.54 -4.84
N GLU A 20 2.78 16.63 -6.14
CA GLU A 20 1.97 17.72 -6.70
C GLU A 20 0.52 17.69 -6.19
N THR A 21 -0.02 16.48 -6.02
CA THR A 21 -1.38 16.27 -5.52
C THR A 21 -1.42 15.95 -4.02
N GLY A 22 -0.26 15.68 -3.41
CA GLY A 22 -0.15 15.20 -2.03
C GLY A 22 -0.64 13.77 -1.82
N LEU A 23 -0.92 13.03 -2.89
CA LEU A 23 -1.42 11.66 -2.83
C LEU A 23 -0.39 10.75 -2.19
N ARG A 24 -0.84 9.94 -1.23
CA ARG A 24 -0.10 8.78 -0.75
C ARG A 24 -0.99 7.56 -0.83
N ALA A 25 -0.48 6.51 -1.46
CA ALA A 25 -1.21 5.27 -1.65
C ALA A 25 -0.32 4.07 -1.31
N ILE A 26 -0.96 3.06 -0.74
CA ILE A 26 -0.36 1.74 -0.51
C ILE A 26 -1.23 0.74 -1.25
N VAL A 27 -0.60 -0.07 -2.10
CA VAL A 27 -1.26 -1.18 -2.79
C VAL A 27 -0.65 -2.48 -2.30
N ALA A 28 -1.45 -3.29 -1.59
CA ALA A 28 -1.03 -4.58 -1.05
C ALA A 28 -1.77 -5.69 -1.79
N VAL A 29 -1.02 -6.58 -2.45
CA VAL A 29 -1.54 -7.72 -3.21
C VAL A 29 -1.19 -8.99 -2.46
N HIS A 30 -2.22 -9.66 -1.94
CA HIS A 30 -2.04 -10.92 -1.23
C HIS A 30 -1.74 -12.09 -2.15
N HIS A 31 -2.53 -12.28 -3.22
CA HIS A 31 -2.38 -13.43 -4.10
C HIS A 31 -3.03 -13.21 -5.47
N THR A 32 -2.39 -13.68 -6.55
CA THR A 32 -2.88 -13.59 -7.93
C THR A 32 -3.10 -14.94 -8.61
N GLY A 33 -2.90 -16.07 -7.91
CA GLY A 33 -3.06 -17.42 -8.51
C GLY A 33 -4.49 -17.79 -8.93
N ARG A 34 -5.50 -16.95 -8.66
CA ARG A 34 -6.89 -17.11 -9.16
C ARG A 34 -7.27 -16.09 -10.24
N GLY A 35 -6.28 -15.39 -10.80
CA GLY A 35 -6.48 -14.27 -11.72
C GLY A 35 -6.11 -12.92 -11.10
N PRO A 36 -6.41 -11.80 -11.79
CA PRO A 36 -6.03 -10.48 -11.35
C PRO A 36 -6.55 -10.14 -9.95
N ALA A 37 -5.72 -9.49 -9.13
CA ALA A 37 -6.13 -9.01 -7.82
C ALA A 37 -7.17 -7.89 -7.96
N TRP A 38 -8.22 -7.96 -7.15
CA TRP A 38 -9.29 -6.97 -7.15
C TRP A 38 -9.72 -6.64 -5.73
N ALA A 39 -9.84 -5.35 -5.43
CA ALA A 39 -10.27 -4.84 -4.13
C ALA A 39 -10.88 -3.43 -4.30
N ALA A 40 -11.78 -3.06 -3.39
CA ALA A 40 -12.21 -1.68 -3.28
C ALA A 40 -11.08 -0.81 -2.71
N CYS A 41 -10.95 0.42 -3.19
CA CYS A 41 -10.03 1.39 -2.61
C CYS A 41 -10.69 2.10 -1.42
N ALA A 42 -9.95 2.28 -0.34
CA ALA A 42 -10.37 3.07 0.80
C ALA A 42 -9.50 4.33 0.91
N CYS A 43 -10.14 5.50 0.89
CA CYS A 43 -9.47 6.79 1.08
C CYS A 43 -9.85 7.34 2.44
N THR A 44 -9.04 7.04 3.45
CA THR A 44 -9.21 7.55 4.82
C THR A 44 -8.00 8.38 5.22
N PRO A 45 -8.19 9.42 6.05
CA PRO A 45 -7.07 10.21 6.54
C PRO A 45 -6.20 9.35 7.45
N ILE A 46 -4.96 9.14 7.02
CA ILE A 46 -3.91 8.56 7.86
C ILE A 46 -3.04 9.71 8.41
N PRO A 47 -2.62 9.67 9.69
CA PRO A 47 -1.74 10.67 10.25
C PRO A 47 -0.41 10.65 9.48
N THR A 48 -0.12 11.75 8.80
CA THR A 48 1.19 11.94 8.21
C THR A 48 2.15 12.35 9.32
N PRO A 49 3.24 11.61 9.59
CA PRO A 49 4.22 12.03 10.58
C PRO A 49 4.74 13.41 10.17
N ARG A 50 4.60 14.39 11.07
CA ARG A 50 5.21 15.70 10.88
C ARG A 50 6.71 15.48 10.95
N LEU A 51 7.42 15.66 9.83
CA LEU A 51 8.88 15.82 9.89
C LEU A 51 9.15 17.03 10.79
N ARG A 52 9.92 16.81 11.87
CA ARG A 52 10.57 17.87 12.64
C ARG A 52 11.90 18.19 11.99
#